data_AF-A0A959MXA8-F1
#
_entry.id   AF-A0A959MXA8-F1
#
_cell.length_a   1.000
_cell.length_b   1.000
_cell.length_c   1.000
_cell.angle_alpha   90.00
_cell.angle_beta   90.00
_cell.angle_gamma   90.00
#
_symmetry.space_group_name_H-M   'P 1'
#
loop_
_entity.id
_entity.type
_entity.pdbx_description
1 polymer ?
#
loop_
_entity_poly.entity_id
_entity_poly.type
_entity_poly.pdbx_seq_one_letter_code
_entity_poly.pdbx_strand_id
1 'polypeptide(L)'
;MKKYLFAVLLTALVSGCSTNDMPEQRPEDLTIVYKEDGGMVDMGKTIFLSKDSNYVIFRNNGTENKVYLKYNKADIDNIYKILRDKKFSNIGTHTEDEVYDRGGSSITVSYGGESITKSNTGTTYVDESSKKTYGEISTAINKMVDDFLELLKRNFKIELDTTLIGEGRDLEFNLNTDYTYNSGKEGRRDSILLTVLDGTNMFYLILNEKNPANGRVERKATKQIPITIDPLMIGARFYYAGDEIKWDPINMQIN
;
A
#
# COMPACT_ATOMS: atom_id res chain seq x y z
N MET A 1 -63.55 -24.19 -48.49
CA MET A 1 -62.88 -24.06 -47.18
C MET A 1 -61.45 -24.59 -47.30
N LYS A 2 -60.47 -23.73 -47.58
CA LYS A 2 -59.03 -24.08 -47.60
C LYS A 2 -58.41 -23.46 -46.34
N LYS A 3 -57.90 -24.31 -45.44
CA LYS A 3 -57.27 -23.90 -44.19
C LYS A 3 -55.85 -23.42 -44.49
N TYR A 4 -55.55 -22.19 -44.07
CA TYR A 4 -54.22 -21.60 -44.11
C TYR A 4 -53.32 -22.29 -43.07
N LEU A 5 -52.17 -22.80 -43.52
CA LEU A 5 -51.12 -23.32 -42.66
C LEU A 5 -50.26 -22.11 -42.23
N PHE A 6 -50.51 -21.61 -41.02
CA PHE A 6 -49.70 -20.56 -40.40
C PHE A 6 -48.45 -21.22 -39.80
N ALA A 7 -47.31 -21.09 -40.47
CA ALA A 7 -46.02 -21.45 -39.89
C ALA A 7 -45.62 -20.34 -38.91
N VAL A 8 -45.74 -20.63 -37.61
CA VAL A 8 -45.25 -19.77 -36.53
C VAL A 8 -43.73 -19.80 -36.58
N LEU A 9 -43.14 -18.68 -36.97
CA LEU A 9 -41.72 -18.39 -36.91
C LEU A 9 -41.34 -18.22 -35.42
N LEU A 10 -40.83 -19.28 -34.80
CA LEU A 10 -40.29 -19.23 -33.45
C LEU A 10 -38.90 -18.56 -33.51
N THR A 11 -38.86 -17.23 -33.51
CA THR A 11 -37.63 -16.48 -33.25
C THR A 11 -37.23 -16.75 -31.81
N ALA A 12 -36.30 -17.67 -31.62
CA ALA A 12 -35.51 -17.75 -30.40
C ALA A 12 -34.72 -16.44 -30.30
N LEU A 13 -35.24 -15.50 -29.49
CA LEU A 13 -34.43 -14.47 -28.88
C LEU A 13 -33.37 -15.20 -28.07
N VAL A 14 -32.17 -15.32 -28.65
CA VAL A 14 -30.95 -15.58 -27.89
C VAL A 14 -30.74 -14.34 -27.05
N SER A 15 -31.41 -14.29 -25.91
CA SER A 15 -31.02 -13.40 -24.83
C SER A 15 -29.57 -13.72 -24.54
N GLY A 16 -28.69 -12.80 -24.90
CA GLY A 16 -27.30 -12.79 -24.47
C GLY A 16 -27.27 -12.70 -22.96
N CYS A 17 -27.40 -13.85 -22.30
CA CYS A 17 -27.00 -14.03 -20.91
C CYS A 17 -25.51 -13.74 -20.88
N SER A 18 -25.12 -12.64 -20.26
CA SER A 18 -23.72 -12.30 -19.98
C SER A 18 -23.17 -13.28 -18.93
N THR A 19 -23.02 -14.55 -19.30
CA THR A 19 -22.40 -15.56 -18.43
C THR A 19 -20.90 -15.52 -18.62
N ASN A 20 -20.26 -14.48 -18.10
CA ASN A 20 -18.86 -14.59 -17.68
C ASN A 20 -18.80 -14.30 -16.19
N ASP A 21 -19.57 -15.12 -15.46
CA ASP A 21 -19.48 -15.22 -14.01
C ASP A 21 -18.24 -16.05 -13.70
N MET A 22 -17.40 -15.52 -12.79
CA MET A 22 -16.25 -16.23 -12.26
C MET A 22 -16.66 -17.65 -11.77
N PRO A 23 -15.81 -18.68 -11.91
CA PRO A 23 -16.17 -20.06 -11.58
C PRO A 23 -16.78 -20.26 -10.17
N GLU A 24 -17.60 -21.29 -9.96
CA GLU A 24 -18.24 -21.54 -8.65
C GLU A 24 -17.25 -22.07 -7.58
N GLN A 25 -16.07 -22.52 -7.97
CA GLN A 25 -14.99 -22.86 -7.06
C GLN A 25 -13.75 -22.05 -7.40
N ARG A 26 -12.94 -21.73 -6.38
CA ARG A 26 -11.72 -20.97 -6.61
C ARG A 26 -10.78 -21.75 -7.52
N PRO A 27 -10.35 -21.18 -8.66
CA PRO A 27 -9.31 -21.78 -9.49
C PRO A 27 -8.01 -21.95 -8.70
N GLU A 28 -7.29 -23.05 -8.95
CA GLU A 28 -6.02 -23.31 -8.26
C GLU A 28 -4.95 -22.27 -8.59
N ASP A 29 -4.96 -21.78 -9.83
CA ASP A 29 -4.03 -20.80 -10.39
C ASP A 29 -4.50 -19.35 -10.23
N LEU A 30 -5.52 -19.12 -9.38
CA LEU A 30 -6.04 -17.77 -9.12
C LEU A 30 -4.90 -16.85 -8.65
N THR A 31 -4.79 -15.71 -9.33
CA THR A 31 -3.98 -14.57 -8.90
C THR A 31 -4.88 -13.34 -8.77
N ILE A 32 -4.73 -12.59 -7.68
CA ILE A 32 -5.37 -11.30 -7.47
C ILE A 32 -4.27 -10.26 -7.28
N VAL A 33 -4.28 -9.23 -8.10
CA VAL A 33 -3.37 -8.09 -7.98
C VAL A 33 -4.20 -6.84 -7.75
N TYR A 34 -3.97 -6.18 -6.62
CA TYR A 34 -4.54 -4.89 -6.31
C TYR A 34 -3.43 -3.85 -6.34
N LYS A 35 -3.65 -2.72 -7.02
CA LYS A 35 -2.70 -1.61 -7.07
C LYS A 35 -3.40 -0.32 -6.67
N GLU A 36 -2.76 0.48 -5.83
CA GLU A 36 -3.03 1.88 -5.58
C GLU A 36 -1.85 2.72 -6.08
N ASP A 37 -2.15 3.84 -6.73
CA ASP A 37 -1.17 4.79 -7.24
C ASP A 37 -1.51 6.22 -6.80
N GLY A 38 -0.49 6.99 -6.41
CA GLY A 38 -0.60 8.36 -5.90
C GLY A 38 -0.72 9.45 -6.96
N GLY A 39 -0.71 9.11 -8.26
CA GLY A 39 -0.64 10.10 -9.35
C GLY A 39 0.75 10.70 -9.46
N MET A 40 0.87 12.02 -9.42
CA MET A 40 2.14 12.75 -9.43
C MET A 40 2.92 12.59 -8.12
N VAL A 41 2.27 12.13 -7.06
CA VAL A 41 2.97 11.76 -5.83
C VAL A 41 3.51 10.36 -6.00
N ASP A 42 4.82 10.18 -5.85
CA ASP A 42 5.48 8.87 -5.93
C ASP A 42 5.19 8.02 -4.68
N MET A 43 3.93 7.64 -4.56
CA MET A 43 3.40 6.76 -3.55
C MET A 43 2.57 5.68 -4.24
N GLY A 44 2.55 4.50 -3.66
CA GLY A 44 1.74 3.42 -4.20
C GLY A 44 1.76 2.19 -3.32
N LYS A 45 0.79 1.31 -3.55
CA LYS A 45 0.66 0.04 -2.85
C LYS A 45 0.30 -1.03 -3.87
N THR A 46 1.04 -2.13 -3.90
CA THR A 46 0.70 -3.31 -4.70
C THR A 46 0.51 -4.49 -3.80
N ILE A 47 -0.68 -5.08 -3.77
CA ILE A 47 -0.99 -6.32 -3.08
C ILE A 47 -1.07 -7.42 -4.14
N PHE A 48 -0.31 -8.50 -3.92
CA PHE A 48 -0.32 -9.69 -4.75
C PHE A 48 -0.76 -10.88 -3.91
N LEU A 49 -1.80 -11.58 -4.35
CA LEU A 49 -2.35 -12.76 -3.69
C LEU A 49 -2.41 -13.92 -4.68
N SER A 50 -1.87 -15.07 -4.27
CA SER A 50 -1.92 -16.32 -5.04
C SER A 50 -1.74 -17.52 -4.12
N LYS A 51 -1.90 -18.73 -4.67
CA LYS A 51 -1.66 -19.98 -3.94
C LYS A 51 -0.24 -20.07 -3.36
N ASP A 52 0.76 -19.64 -4.13
CA ASP A 52 2.18 -19.92 -3.82
C ASP A 52 2.93 -18.70 -3.27
N SER A 53 2.41 -17.50 -3.48
CA SER A 53 3.06 -16.25 -3.07
C SER A 53 2.04 -15.18 -2.72
N ASN A 54 2.22 -14.55 -1.56
CA ASN A 54 1.44 -13.42 -1.12
C ASN A 54 2.38 -12.34 -0.60
N TYR A 55 2.22 -11.11 -1.08
CA TYR A 55 3.04 -9.99 -0.62
C TYR A 55 2.33 -8.65 -0.83
N VAL A 56 2.78 -7.65 -0.10
CA VAL A 56 2.47 -6.24 -0.36
C VAL A 56 3.78 -5.48 -0.63
N ILE A 57 3.74 -4.57 -1.59
CA ILE A 57 4.82 -3.62 -1.88
C ILE A 57 4.28 -2.23 -1.62
N PHE A 58 4.96 -1.46 -0.77
CA PHE A 58 4.74 -0.04 -0.59
C PHE A 58 5.82 0.73 -1.34
N ARG A 59 5.42 1.62 -2.23
CA ARG A 59 6.30 2.57 -2.89
C ARG A 59 6.13 3.93 -2.21
N ASN A 60 7.23 4.57 -1.84
CA ASN A 60 7.23 5.91 -1.26
C ASN A 60 8.53 6.63 -1.63
N ASN A 61 8.44 7.71 -2.41
CA ASN A 61 9.55 8.57 -2.82
C ASN A 61 10.77 7.79 -3.35
N GLY A 62 10.54 6.92 -4.34
CA GLY A 62 11.57 6.12 -5.01
C GLY A 62 12.02 4.88 -4.24
N THR A 63 11.46 4.64 -3.04
CA THR A 63 11.80 3.47 -2.22
C THR A 63 10.65 2.48 -2.21
N GLU A 64 10.98 1.19 -2.37
CA GLU A 64 10.02 0.09 -2.24
C GLU A 64 10.29 -0.74 -0.97
N ASN A 65 9.26 -0.96 -0.17
CA ASN A 65 9.24 -1.95 0.91
C ASN A 65 8.33 -3.11 0.51
N LYS A 66 8.91 -4.31 0.40
CA LYS A 66 8.16 -5.54 0.14
C LYS A 66 8.03 -6.37 1.41
N VAL A 67 6.79 -6.66 1.80
CA VAL A 67 6.46 -7.52 2.94
C VAL A 67 5.76 -8.78 2.44
N TYR A 68 6.31 -9.94 2.80
CA TYR A 68 5.70 -11.24 2.49
C TYR A 68 4.61 -11.56 3.50
N LEU A 69 3.45 -11.97 2.99
CA LEU A 69 2.26 -12.26 3.77
C LEU A 69 2.08 -13.78 3.85
N LYS A 70 1.71 -14.29 5.03
CA LYS A 70 1.47 -15.72 5.26
C LYS A 70 -0.02 -15.98 5.42
N TYR A 71 -0.73 -15.97 4.30
CA TYR A 71 -2.14 -16.32 4.27
C TYR A 71 -2.36 -17.81 4.12
N ASN A 72 -3.41 -18.30 4.76
CA ASN A 72 -3.88 -19.65 4.54
C ASN A 72 -4.86 -19.68 3.34
N LYS A 73 -5.23 -20.89 2.92
CA LYS A 73 -6.16 -21.09 1.80
C LYS A 73 -7.51 -20.39 2.02
N ALA A 74 -8.04 -20.41 3.25
CA ALA A 74 -9.34 -19.84 3.58
C ALA A 74 -9.37 -18.31 3.45
N ASP A 75 -8.26 -17.62 3.74
CA ASP A 75 -8.16 -16.16 3.59
C ASP A 75 -8.36 -15.75 2.12
N ILE A 76 -7.67 -16.45 1.21
CA ILE A 76 -7.77 -16.22 -0.24
C ILE A 76 -9.15 -16.67 -0.78
N ASP A 77 -9.67 -17.81 -0.29
CA ASP A 77 -11.02 -18.28 -0.63
C ASP A 77 -12.09 -17.24 -0.28
N ASN A 78 -11.92 -16.52 0.85
CA ASN A 78 -12.84 -15.47 1.27
C ASN A 78 -12.82 -14.26 0.31
N ILE A 79 -11.64 -13.76 -0.09
CA ILE A 79 -11.54 -12.68 -1.07
C ILE A 79 -12.15 -13.10 -2.41
N TYR A 80 -11.88 -14.33 -2.85
CA TYR A 80 -12.45 -14.86 -4.08
C TYR A 80 -13.98 -14.94 -4.03
N LYS A 81 -14.54 -15.39 -2.91
CA LYS A 81 -15.99 -15.38 -2.68
C LYS A 81 -16.56 -13.96 -2.79
N ILE A 82 -15.91 -12.97 -2.17
CA ILE A 82 -16.34 -11.56 -2.26
C ILE A 82 -16.34 -11.09 -3.72
N LEU A 83 -15.28 -11.38 -4.48
CA LEU A 83 -15.21 -11.02 -5.91
C LEU A 83 -16.39 -11.61 -6.71
N ARG A 84 -16.75 -12.88 -6.46
CA ARG A 84 -17.89 -13.52 -7.12
C ARG A 84 -19.22 -12.95 -6.67
N ASP A 85 -19.46 -12.87 -5.36
CA ASP A 85 -20.73 -12.39 -4.79
C ASP A 85 -21.03 -10.95 -5.23
N LYS A 86 -19.97 -10.15 -5.42
CA LYS A 86 -20.04 -8.78 -5.93
C LYS A 86 -19.99 -8.68 -7.46
N LYS A 87 -19.97 -9.81 -8.17
CA LYS A 87 -19.95 -9.90 -9.62
C LYS A 87 -18.85 -9.02 -10.25
N PHE A 88 -17.62 -9.18 -9.78
CA PHE A 88 -16.47 -8.35 -10.18
C PHE A 88 -16.32 -8.20 -11.71
N SER A 89 -16.58 -9.26 -12.47
CA SER A 89 -16.55 -9.24 -13.95
C SER A 89 -17.50 -8.21 -14.57
N ASN A 90 -18.61 -7.92 -13.89
CA ASN A 90 -19.67 -7.01 -14.35
C ASN A 90 -19.45 -5.55 -13.94
N ILE A 91 -18.36 -5.22 -13.22
CA ILE A 91 -18.03 -3.83 -12.92
C ILE A 91 -17.80 -3.06 -14.23
N GLY A 92 -18.59 -2.02 -14.45
CA GLY A 92 -18.48 -1.14 -15.61
C GLY A 92 -17.32 -0.17 -15.47
N THR A 93 -16.62 0.08 -16.58
CA THR A 93 -15.56 1.08 -16.66
C THR A 93 -15.63 1.82 -17.99
N HIS A 94 -15.27 3.11 -17.98
CA HIS A 94 -15.11 3.93 -19.18
C HIS A 94 -13.78 4.70 -19.13
N THR A 95 -13.38 5.26 -20.27
CA THR A 95 -12.18 6.09 -20.39
C THR A 95 -12.59 7.53 -20.67
N GLU A 96 -11.90 8.49 -20.06
CA GLU A 96 -12.01 9.91 -20.36
C GLU A 96 -10.70 10.42 -20.99
N ASP A 97 -10.81 11.34 -21.96
CA ASP A 97 -9.66 11.78 -22.78
C ASP A 97 -8.77 12.84 -22.09
N GLU A 98 -9.37 13.70 -21.24
CA GLU A 98 -8.64 14.78 -20.55
C GLU A 98 -8.65 14.57 -19.04
N VAL A 99 -7.57 13.98 -18.52
CA VAL A 99 -7.36 13.82 -17.07
C VAL A 99 -5.97 14.31 -16.70
N TYR A 100 -5.91 15.36 -15.89
CA TYR A 100 -4.67 15.85 -15.31
C TYR A 100 -4.47 15.21 -13.95
N ASP A 101 -3.40 14.43 -13.82
CA ASP A 101 -2.89 13.87 -12.56
C ASP A 101 -3.94 13.21 -11.66
N ARG A 102 -4.28 11.95 -11.97
CA ARG A 102 -5.21 11.19 -11.15
C ARG A 102 -4.59 9.86 -10.71
N GLY A 103 -4.23 9.81 -9.43
CA GLY A 103 -4.02 8.57 -8.72
C GLY A 103 -5.30 7.71 -8.69
N GLY A 104 -5.25 6.58 -8.00
CA GLY A 104 -6.43 5.73 -7.87
C GLY A 104 -6.05 4.28 -7.62
N SER A 105 -6.91 3.37 -8.05
CA SER A 105 -6.64 1.94 -7.89
C SER A 105 -7.03 1.11 -9.10
N SER A 106 -6.49 -0.10 -9.17
CA SER A 106 -6.92 -1.14 -10.09
C SER A 106 -6.91 -2.51 -9.42
N ILE A 107 -7.82 -3.37 -9.86
CA ILE A 107 -7.90 -4.76 -9.45
C ILE A 107 -7.78 -5.63 -10.69
N THR A 108 -6.83 -6.54 -10.69
CA THR A 108 -6.65 -7.56 -11.72
C THR A 108 -6.89 -8.93 -11.09
N VAL A 109 -7.77 -9.72 -11.70
CA VAL A 109 -8.02 -11.11 -11.31
C VAL A 109 -7.70 -12.00 -12.50
N SER A 110 -6.79 -12.93 -12.31
CA SER A 110 -6.29 -13.82 -13.36
C SER A 110 -6.47 -15.28 -12.97
N TYR A 111 -6.92 -16.11 -13.92
CA TYR A 111 -7.06 -17.56 -13.79
C TYR A 111 -7.30 -18.18 -15.17
N GLY A 112 -6.91 -19.44 -15.37
CA GLY A 112 -7.13 -20.15 -16.64
C GLY A 112 -6.45 -19.49 -17.85
N GLY A 113 -5.40 -18.69 -17.63
CA GLY A 113 -4.73 -17.91 -18.68
C GLY A 113 -5.45 -16.61 -19.08
N GLU A 114 -6.62 -16.31 -18.51
CA GLU A 114 -7.35 -15.07 -18.75
C GLU A 114 -7.13 -14.06 -17.61
N SER A 115 -7.42 -12.79 -17.87
CA SER A 115 -7.31 -11.72 -16.86
C SER A 115 -8.44 -10.71 -17.02
N ILE A 116 -9.08 -10.39 -15.89
CA ILE A 116 -10.12 -9.36 -15.78
C ILE A 116 -9.54 -8.21 -14.97
N THR A 117 -9.41 -7.04 -15.59
CA THR A 117 -8.92 -5.83 -14.93
C THR A 117 -10.04 -4.80 -14.82
N LYS A 118 -10.21 -4.23 -13.63
CA LYS A 118 -11.12 -3.11 -13.37
C LYS A 118 -10.31 -1.99 -12.74
N SER A 119 -10.30 -0.83 -13.39
CA SER A 119 -9.44 0.30 -13.02
C SER A 119 -10.28 1.52 -12.72
N ASN A 120 -9.93 2.19 -11.63
CA ASN A 120 -10.36 3.53 -11.29
C ASN A 120 -9.11 4.39 -11.03
N THR A 121 -8.28 4.56 -12.06
CA THR A 121 -6.99 5.28 -12.00
C THR A 121 -6.64 5.86 -13.37
N GLY A 122 -5.86 6.94 -13.41
CA GLY A 122 -5.51 7.63 -14.65
C GLY A 122 -6.75 8.02 -15.43
N THR A 123 -6.79 7.69 -16.73
CA THR A 123 -7.91 7.98 -17.62
C THR A 123 -9.08 7.00 -17.50
N THR A 124 -8.96 5.90 -16.75
CA THR A 124 -10.03 4.89 -16.63
C THR A 124 -10.83 5.05 -15.35
N TYR A 125 -12.14 5.17 -15.47
CA TYR A 125 -13.07 5.34 -14.36
C TYR A 125 -13.98 4.14 -14.22
N VAL A 126 -14.32 3.83 -12.97
CA VAL A 126 -15.43 2.92 -12.68
C VAL A 126 -16.74 3.68 -12.80
N ASP A 127 -17.69 3.10 -13.51
CA ASP A 127 -19.02 3.67 -13.72
C ASP A 127 -19.73 3.93 -12.39
N GLU A 128 -20.53 5.00 -12.32
CA GLU A 128 -21.22 5.43 -11.09
C GLU A 128 -22.04 4.29 -10.45
N SER A 129 -22.72 3.49 -11.28
CA SER A 129 -23.50 2.32 -10.86
C SER A 129 -22.66 1.22 -10.20
N SER A 130 -21.36 1.16 -10.49
CA SER A 130 -20.42 0.14 -10.03
C SER A 130 -19.47 0.62 -8.94
N LYS A 131 -19.38 1.94 -8.67
CA LYS A 131 -18.44 2.53 -7.70
C LYS A 131 -18.56 1.93 -6.30
N LYS A 132 -19.79 1.75 -5.80
CA LYS A 132 -20.03 1.15 -4.48
C LYS A 132 -19.45 -0.27 -4.41
N THR A 133 -19.79 -1.11 -5.39
CA THR A 133 -19.32 -2.48 -5.50
C THR A 133 -17.80 -2.58 -5.59
N TYR A 134 -17.19 -1.74 -6.44
CA TYR A 134 -15.74 -1.65 -6.58
C TYR A 134 -15.06 -1.26 -5.25
N GLY A 135 -15.63 -0.27 -4.55
CA GLY A 135 -15.15 0.19 -3.25
C GLY A 135 -15.23 -0.90 -2.17
N GLU A 136 -16.31 -1.66 -2.12
CA GLU A 136 -16.46 -2.79 -1.18
C GLU A 136 -15.41 -3.89 -1.42
N ILE A 137 -15.13 -4.24 -2.69
CA ILE A 137 -14.09 -5.21 -3.04
C ILE A 137 -12.71 -4.69 -2.65
N SER A 138 -12.39 -3.44 -3.03
CA SER A 138 -11.12 -2.80 -2.70
C SER A 138 -10.90 -2.76 -1.18
N THR A 139 -11.94 -2.42 -0.42
CA THR A 139 -11.92 -2.38 1.05
C THR A 139 -11.66 -3.76 1.64
N ALA A 140 -12.28 -4.81 1.10
CA ALA A 140 -12.07 -6.16 1.59
C ALA A 140 -10.63 -6.64 1.37
N ILE A 141 -10.06 -6.37 0.18
CA ILE A 141 -8.66 -6.71 -0.12
C ILE A 141 -7.70 -5.97 0.80
N ASN A 142 -7.87 -4.64 0.92
CA ASN A 142 -7.04 -3.81 1.79
C ASN A 142 -7.15 -4.25 3.26
N LYS A 143 -8.37 -4.45 3.76
CA LYS A 143 -8.59 -4.85 5.15
C LYS A 143 -7.89 -6.17 5.49
N MET A 144 -7.93 -7.17 4.60
CA MET A 144 -7.21 -8.43 4.83
C MET A 144 -5.70 -8.23 4.97
N VAL A 145 -5.14 -7.30 4.19
CA VAL A 145 -3.72 -6.93 4.28
C VAL A 145 -3.43 -6.12 5.54
N ASP A 146 -4.19 -5.07 5.79
CA ASP A 146 -4.00 -4.20 6.96
C ASP A 146 -4.11 -4.98 8.27
N ASP A 147 -5.09 -5.89 8.39
CA ASP A 147 -5.25 -6.75 9.57
C ASP A 147 -4.02 -7.64 9.79
N PHE A 148 -3.38 -8.14 8.71
CA PHE A 148 -2.15 -8.94 8.81
C PHE A 148 -0.94 -8.09 9.14
N LEU A 149 -0.81 -6.91 8.52
CA LEU A 149 0.28 -5.98 8.79
C LEU A 149 0.27 -5.48 10.22
N GLU A 150 -0.91 -5.32 10.83
CA GLU A 150 -1.03 -4.98 12.25
C GLU A 150 -0.40 -6.03 13.16
N LEU A 151 -0.43 -7.32 12.78
CA LEU A 151 0.22 -8.39 13.52
C LEU A 151 1.76 -8.39 13.36
N LEU A 152 2.26 -7.78 12.29
CA LEU A 152 3.69 -7.62 12.03
C LEU A 152 4.26 -6.31 12.59
N LYS A 153 3.39 -5.43 13.09
CA LYS A 153 3.83 -4.20 13.74
C LYS A 153 4.42 -4.51 15.10
N ARG A 154 5.48 -3.79 15.44
CA ARG A 154 6.11 -3.88 16.76
C ARG A 154 6.63 -2.54 17.23
N ASN A 155 6.83 -2.46 18.54
CA ASN A 155 7.52 -1.34 19.15
C ASN A 155 8.99 -1.31 18.71
N PHE A 156 9.44 -0.14 18.29
CA PHE A 156 10.79 0.13 17.86
C PHE A 156 11.27 1.43 18.49
N LYS A 157 12.39 1.35 19.20
CA LYS A 157 12.95 2.49 19.93
C LYS A 157 13.94 3.24 19.05
N ILE A 158 13.72 4.54 18.90
CA ILE A 158 14.71 5.45 18.33
C ILE A 158 15.41 6.14 19.49
N GLU A 159 16.72 6.01 19.56
CA GLU A 159 17.57 6.79 20.46
C GLU A 159 18.17 7.96 19.70
N LEU A 160 18.02 9.17 20.24
CA LEU A 160 18.55 10.39 19.67
C LEU A 160 19.72 10.84 20.52
N ASP A 161 20.92 10.79 19.94
CA ASP A 161 22.12 11.25 20.61
C ASP A 161 22.11 12.78 20.80
N THR A 162 22.75 13.27 21.86
CA THR A 162 22.83 14.71 22.17
C THR A 162 23.53 15.51 21.07
N THR A 163 24.33 14.87 20.21
CA THR A 163 24.89 15.49 19.00
C THR A 163 23.82 15.94 18.00
N LEU A 164 22.63 15.33 17.99
CA LEU A 164 21.51 15.73 17.12
C LEU A 164 20.60 16.78 17.76
N ILE A 165 20.38 16.70 19.07
CA ILE A 165 19.37 17.51 19.78
C ILE A 165 19.97 18.45 20.85
N GLY A 166 21.28 18.71 20.77
CA GLY A 166 22.01 19.60 21.66
C GLY A 166 21.59 21.07 21.54
N GLU A 167 22.14 21.93 22.40
CA GLU A 167 21.85 23.38 22.37
C GLU A 167 22.03 23.99 20.97
N GLY A 168 21.05 24.80 20.56
CA GLY A 168 21.03 25.44 19.25
C GLY A 168 20.67 24.54 18.08
N ARG A 169 20.42 23.23 18.28
CA ARG A 169 19.99 22.32 17.21
C ARG A 169 18.53 21.88 17.37
N ASP A 170 17.89 21.71 16.22
CA ASP A 170 16.57 21.12 16.08
C ASP A 170 16.59 20.00 15.03
N LEU A 171 16.00 18.86 15.38
CA LEU A 171 15.84 17.70 14.51
C LEU A 171 14.40 17.63 14.01
N GLU A 172 14.23 17.53 12.69
CA GLU A 172 13.00 17.03 12.07
C GLU A 172 13.23 15.59 11.64
N PHE A 173 12.30 14.73 12.00
CA PHE A 173 12.36 13.29 11.78
C PHE A 173 11.05 12.83 11.15
N ASN A 174 11.13 12.05 10.08
CA ASN A 174 9.97 11.40 9.48
C ASN A 174 10.25 9.92 9.21
N LEU A 175 9.25 9.08 9.44
CA LEU A 175 9.28 7.64 9.13
C LEU A 175 8.18 7.32 8.13
N ASN A 176 8.54 6.85 6.93
CA ASN A 176 7.61 6.40 5.86
C ASN A 176 6.41 7.32 5.54
N THR A 177 6.35 8.57 6.03
CA THR A 177 5.19 9.50 6.11
C THR A 177 4.17 9.27 7.24
N ASP A 178 4.27 8.18 7.99
CA ASP A 178 3.30 7.83 9.06
C ASP A 178 3.57 8.56 10.38
N TYR A 179 4.81 9.00 10.57
CA TYR A 179 5.23 9.67 11.79
C TYR A 179 6.14 10.85 11.47
N THR A 180 5.85 11.98 12.13
CA THR A 180 6.69 13.18 12.11
C THR A 180 7.01 13.58 13.55
N TYR A 181 8.27 13.91 13.79
CA TYR A 181 8.74 14.52 15.02
C TYR A 181 9.55 15.77 14.70
N ASN A 182 9.31 16.86 15.42
CA ASN A 182 10.08 18.08 15.33
C ASN A 182 10.49 18.57 16.73
N SER A 183 11.78 18.47 17.07
CA SER A 183 12.27 18.81 18.41
C SER A 183 12.09 20.29 18.77
N GLY A 184 12.09 21.19 17.78
CA GLY A 184 11.90 22.62 18.00
C GLY A 184 10.45 23.00 18.31
N LYS A 185 9.48 22.20 17.83
CA LYS A 185 8.04 22.40 18.08
C LYS A 185 7.51 21.59 19.26
N GLU A 186 7.96 20.35 19.39
CA GLU A 186 7.43 19.36 20.35
C GLU A 186 8.29 19.20 21.60
N GLY A 187 9.45 19.86 21.64
CA GLY A 187 10.46 19.68 22.68
C GLY A 187 11.41 18.51 22.39
N ARG A 188 12.58 18.59 23.01
CA ARG A 188 13.68 17.61 22.85
C ARG A 188 13.37 16.32 23.60
N ARG A 189 13.69 15.19 22.97
CA ARG A 189 13.54 13.86 23.54
C ARG A 189 14.78 13.04 23.23
N ASP A 190 15.32 12.37 24.24
CA ASP A 190 16.48 11.47 24.05
C ASP A 190 16.05 10.15 23.39
N SER A 191 14.75 9.85 23.38
CA SER A 191 14.21 8.71 22.65
C SER A 191 12.77 8.90 22.19
N ILE A 192 12.40 8.15 21.15
CA ILE A 192 11.06 8.07 20.58
C ILE A 192 10.70 6.60 20.47
N LEU A 193 9.52 6.22 20.97
CA LEU A 193 8.98 4.88 20.78
C LEU A 193 7.95 4.93 19.65
N LEU A 194 8.18 4.13 18.61
CA LEU A 194 7.28 4.04 17.45
C LEU A 194 6.79 2.62 17.27
N THR A 195 5.64 2.49 16.62
CA THR A 195 5.18 1.22 16.08
C THR A 195 5.57 1.15 14.62
N VAL A 196 6.40 0.17 14.24
CA VAL A 196 6.93 0.02 12.88
C VAL A 196 6.64 -1.36 12.33
N LEU A 197 6.57 -1.46 11.01
CA LEU A 197 6.41 -2.73 10.30
C LEU A 197 7.77 -3.38 10.08
N ASP A 198 7.83 -4.70 10.18
CA ASP A 198 8.99 -5.49 9.74
C ASP A 198 9.34 -5.22 8.27
N GLY A 199 10.64 -5.16 7.97
CA GLY A 199 11.16 -4.86 6.63
C GLY A 199 11.81 -3.49 6.51
N THR A 200 11.95 -3.01 5.28
CA THR A 200 12.73 -1.80 4.97
C THR A 200 11.91 -0.53 5.17
N ASN A 201 12.25 0.23 6.20
CA ASN A 201 11.60 1.50 6.52
C ASN A 201 12.52 2.66 6.13
N MET A 202 11.96 3.71 5.55
CA MET A 202 12.68 4.91 5.16
C MET A 202 12.59 5.97 6.26
N PHE A 203 13.75 6.34 6.78
CA PHE A 203 13.92 7.39 7.78
C PHE A 203 14.42 8.66 7.09
N TYR A 204 13.71 9.77 7.26
CA TYR A 204 14.09 11.08 6.74
C TYR A 204 14.38 12.04 7.89
N LEU A 205 15.64 12.47 7.98
CA LEU A 205 16.12 13.34 9.06
C LEU A 205 16.63 14.66 8.47
N ILE A 206 16.18 15.77 9.04
CA ILE A 206 16.70 17.12 8.78
C ILE A 206 17.25 17.67 10.09
N LEU A 207 18.55 17.96 10.12
CA LEU A 207 19.18 18.66 11.23
C LEU A 207 19.28 20.14 10.90
N ASN A 208 18.68 20.96 11.74
CA ASN A 208 18.78 22.41 11.69
C ASN A 208 19.62 22.91 12.87
N GLU A 209 20.38 23.98 12.65
CA GLU A 209 21.19 24.60 13.69
C GLU A 209 21.03 26.12 13.64
N LYS A 210 20.86 26.71 14.82
CA LYS A 210 20.76 28.15 15.00
C LYS A 210 22.16 28.75 14.94
N ASN A 211 22.37 29.62 13.96
CA ASN A 211 23.59 30.38 13.81
C ASN A 211 23.73 31.36 14.99
N PRO A 212 24.81 31.26 15.80
CA PRO A 212 24.97 32.09 16.99
C PRO A 212 25.19 33.57 16.66
N ALA A 213 25.69 33.90 15.46
CA ALA A 213 26.01 35.27 15.08
C ALA A 213 24.77 36.11 14.74
N ASN A 214 23.73 35.49 14.17
CA ASN A 214 22.55 36.21 13.66
C ASN A 214 21.22 35.60 14.12
N GLY A 215 21.26 34.50 14.87
CA GLY A 215 20.09 33.80 15.39
C GLY A 215 19.24 33.07 14.33
N ARG A 216 19.67 33.05 13.06
CA ARG A 216 18.95 32.37 11.97
C ARG A 216 19.10 30.86 12.09
N VAL A 217 18.05 30.13 11.76
CA VAL A 217 18.08 28.67 11.68
C VAL A 217 18.54 28.27 10.29
N GLU A 218 19.61 27.48 10.21
CA GLU A 218 20.19 26.98 8.98
C GLU A 218 20.09 25.45 8.95
N ARG A 219 19.76 24.89 7.78
CA ARG A 219 19.82 23.45 7.57
C ARG A 219 21.28 23.01 7.52
N LYS A 220 21.70 22.15 8.46
CA LYS A 220 23.06 21.61 8.51
C LYS A 220 23.20 20.28 7.79
N ALA A 221 22.24 19.39 7.95
CA ALA A 221 22.26 18.09 7.29
C ALA A 221 20.86 17.62 6.91
N THR A 222 20.80 16.80 5.86
CA THR A 222 19.58 16.07 5.47
C THR A 222 19.99 14.68 5.04
N LYS A 223 19.29 13.66 5.55
CA LYS A 223 19.60 12.27 5.24
C LYS A 223 18.33 11.45 5.09
N GLN A 224 18.29 10.66 4.01
CA GLN A 224 17.40 9.52 3.84
C GLN A 224 18.17 8.26 4.19
N ILE A 225 17.64 7.45 5.09
CA ILE A 225 18.27 6.23 5.58
C ILE A 225 17.25 5.10 5.47
N PRO A 226 17.41 4.18 4.49
CA PRO A 226 16.65 2.94 4.50
C PRO A 226 17.22 2.02 5.59
N ILE A 227 16.37 1.58 6.51
CA ILE A 227 16.73 0.63 7.58
C ILE A 227 15.82 -0.60 7.45
N THR A 228 16.42 -1.76 7.20
CA THR A 228 15.71 -3.04 7.24
C THR A 228 15.61 -3.52 8.68
N ILE A 229 14.40 -3.49 9.22
CA ILE A 229 14.10 -3.92 10.59
C ILE A 229 13.77 -5.42 10.55
N ASP A 230 14.70 -6.24 11.03
CA ASP A 230 14.54 -7.69 11.21
C ASP A 230 14.08 -8.03 12.65
N PRO A 231 13.58 -9.24 12.93
CA PRO A 231 13.01 -9.60 14.24
C PRO A 231 13.94 -9.39 15.46
N LEU A 232 15.25 -9.31 15.28
CA LEU A 232 16.23 -9.12 16.35
C LEU A 232 16.52 -7.63 16.62
N MET A 233 16.25 -6.76 15.66
CA MET A 233 16.44 -5.32 15.79
C MET A 233 15.28 -4.69 16.57
N ILE A 234 15.57 -4.14 17.75
CA ILE A 234 14.57 -3.52 18.65
C ILE A 234 14.60 -1.99 18.61
N GLY A 235 15.58 -1.41 17.94
CA GLY A 235 15.71 0.02 17.81
C GLY A 235 16.87 0.46 16.94
N ALA A 236 17.03 1.77 16.79
CA ALA A 236 18.16 2.40 16.14
C ALA A 236 18.60 3.62 16.96
N ARG A 237 19.91 3.83 17.08
CA ARG A 237 20.48 5.06 17.64
C ARG A 237 20.94 5.94 16.49
N PHE A 238 20.46 7.18 16.43
CA PHE A 238 20.93 8.18 15.49
C PHE A 238 21.85 9.18 16.19
N TYR A 239 22.88 9.63 15.47
CA TYR A 239 23.86 10.61 15.97
C TYR A 239 24.41 11.47 14.82
N TYR A 240 25.03 12.61 15.16
CA TYR A 240 25.68 13.50 14.20
C TYR A 240 27.20 13.45 14.38
N ALA A 241 27.92 13.03 13.35
CA ALA A 241 29.39 12.90 13.39
C ALA A 241 30.00 13.11 12.01
N GLY A 242 31.05 13.94 11.93
CA GLY A 242 31.78 14.18 10.68
C GLY A 242 30.92 14.86 9.61
N ASP A 243 30.09 15.83 10.02
CA ASP A 243 29.15 16.58 9.17
C ASP A 243 28.02 15.76 8.53
N GLU A 244 27.79 14.54 9.02
CA GLU A 244 26.72 13.68 8.56
C GLU A 244 25.92 13.06 9.72
N ILE A 245 24.66 12.74 9.42
CA ILE A 245 23.79 11.96 10.30
C ILE A 245 24.12 10.48 10.08
N LYS A 246 24.42 9.77 11.17
CA LYS A 246 24.73 8.35 11.23
C LYS A 246 23.74 7.60 12.08
N TRP A 247 23.78 6.27 12.01
CA TRP A 247 22.96 5.41 12.85
C TRP A 247 23.66 4.09 13.15
N ASP A 248 23.31 3.49 14.30
CA ASP A 248 23.70 2.15 14.70
C ASP A 248 22.46 1.33 15.10
N PRO A 249 22.41 0.01 14.81
CA PRO A 249 21.31 -0.84 15.23
C PRO A 249 21.35 -1.10 16.74
N ILE A 250 20.17 -1.15 17.36
CA ILE A 250 19.99 -1.63 18.73
C ILE A 250 19.33 -3.01 18.61
N ASN A 251 20.09 -4.06 18.95
CA ASN A 251 19.63 -5.45 18.84
C ASN A 251 19.24 -6.01 20.21
N MET A 252 18.30 -6.95 20.20
CA MET A 252 17.98 -7.76 21.38
C MET A 252 19.22 -8.59 21.77
N GLN A 253 19.59 -8.55 23.05
CA GLN A 253 20.62 -9.46 23.57
C GLN A 253 20.02 -10.85 23.72
N ILE A 254 20.53 -11.81 22.95
CA ILE A 254 20.21 -13.23 23.10
C ILE A 254 21.20 -13.77 24.15
N ASN A 255 20.72 -13.98 25.36
CA ASN A 255 21.46 -14.67 26.42
C ASN A 255 21.29 -16.19 26.31
#